data_AF-A0A8S3GUB2-F1
#
_entry.id   AF-A0A8S3GUB2-F1
#
_cell.length_a   1.000
_cell.length_b   1.000
_cell.length_c   1.000
_cell.angle_alpha   90.00
_cell.angle_beta   90.00
_cell.angle_gamma   90.00
#
_symmetry.space_group_name_H-M   'P 1'
#
loop_
_entity.id
_entity.type
_entity.pdbx_description
1 polymer ?
#
loop_
_entity_poly.entity_id
_entity_poly.type
_entity_poly.pdbx_seq_one_letter_code
_entity_poly.pdbx_strand_id
1 'polypeptide(L)'
;SHTGENLFHEYDHVSTTFSIGNKVFQLITDNASNNLSAFGELVIPGFESYFITEDDIAESDNDEVENELDKREELIRLPSFIHTLQLVVKDGLDGSGCTRSAMAKVTEIAKL
;
A
#
# COMPACT_ATOMS: atom_id res chain seq x y z
N SER A 1 3.54 -17.70 -0.88
CA SER A 1 2.40 -17.49 -1.79
C SER A 1 2.07 -16.00 -1.93
N HIS A 2 1.92 -15.24 -0.83
CA HIS A 2 1.51 -13.83 -0.86
C HIS A 2 2.54 -12.86 -0.27
N THR A 3 3.84 -13.15 -0.35
CA THR A 3 4.90 -12.24 0.13
C THR A 3 5.10 -11.08 -0.85
N GLY A 4 5.65 -9.96 -0.38
CA GLY A 4 5.98 -8.82 -1.23
C GLY A 4 6.90 -9.19 -2.41
N GLU A 5 7.94 -9.98 -2.14
CA GLU A 5 8.85 -10.50 -3.18
C GLU A 5 8.12 -11.28 -4.29
N ASN A 6 7.19 -12.16 -3.90
CA ASN A 6 6.40 -12.93 -4.88
C ASN A 6 5.48 -12.03 -5.71
N LEU A 7 4.90 -10.98 -5.11
CA LEU A 7 4.06 -10.02 -5.81
C LEU A 7 4.87 -9.22 -6.83
N PHE A 8 6.07 -8.77 -6.44
CA PHE A 8 6.97 -8.06 -7.35
C PHE A 8 7.42 -8.96 -8.49
N HIS A 9 7.81 -10.20 -8.21
CA HIS A 9 8.20 -11.16 -9.23
C HIS A 9 7.07 -11.45 -10.22
N GLU A 10 5.83 -11.61 -9.75
CA GLU A 10 4.68 -11.82 -10.64
C GLU A 10 4.40 -10.58 -11.50
N TYR A 11 4.50 -9.38 -10.92
CA TYR A 11 4.38 -8.13 -11.66
C TYR A 11 5.43 -8.03 -12.78
N ASP A 12 6.70 -8.29 -12.47
CA ASP A 12 7.80 -8.27 -13.44
C ASP A 12 7.60 -9.33 -14.54
N HIS A 13 7.16 -10.54 -14.16
CA HIS A 13 6.85 -11.61 -15.09
C HIS A 13 5.75 -11.22 -16.08
N VAL A 14 4.64 -10.66 -15.60
CA VAL A 14 3.53 -10.21 -16.46
C VAL A 14 3.97 -9.03 -17.33
N SER A 15 4.64 -8.05 -16.74
CA SER A 15 5.16 -6.86 -17.43
C SER A 15 6.07 -7.22 -18.60
N THR A 16 6.97 -8.18 -18.39
CA THR A 16 7.92 -8.68 -19.39
C THR A 16 7.24 -9.56 -20.42
N THR A 17 6.43 -10.54 -19.99
CA THR A 17 5.70 -11.46 -20.86
C THR A 17 4.85 -10.73 -21.91
N PHE A 18 4.16 -9.66 -21.50
CA PHE A 18 3.33 -8.88 -22.40
C PHE A 18 4.04 -7.67 -23.02
N SER A 19 5.31 -7.42 -22.67
CA SER A 19 6.09 -6.26 -23.12
C SER A 19 5.34 -4.94 -22.90
N ILE A 20 4.78 -4.78 -21.70
CA ILE A 20 3.98 -3.61 -21.29
C ILE A 20 4.67 -2.73 -20.25
N GLY A 21 5.83 -3.12 -19.72
CA GLY A 21 6.48 -2.36 -18.64
C GLY A 21 6.73 -0.89 -18.95
N ASN A 22 7.09 -0.56 -20.20
CA ASN A 22 7.27 0.82 -20.66
C ASN A 22 5.96 1.57 -20.93
N LYS A 23 4.81 0.92 -20.76
CA LYS A 23 3.46 1.49 -20.86
C LYS A 23 2.81 1.66 -19.50
N VAL A 24 3.40 1.09 -18.45
CA VAL A 24 2.93 1.28 -17.07
C VAL A 24 3.56 2.56 -16.53
N PHE A 25 2.74 3.57 -16.33
CA PHE A 25 3.16 4.86 -15.77
C PHE A 25 2.71 5.02 -14.31
N GLN A 26 1.80 4.17 -13.84
CA GLN A 26 1.26 4.25 -12.49
C GLN A 26 0.77 2.88 -12.03
N LEU A 27 1.02 2.58 -10.75
CA LEU A 27 0.52 1.42 -10.05
C LEU A 27 -0.47 1.86 -8.97
N ILE A 28 -1.62 1.22 -8.86
CA ILE A 28 -2.60 1.50 -7.80
C ILE A 28 -2.76 0.23 -6.98
N THR A 29 -2.34 0.24 -5.72
CA THR A 29 -2.48 -0.90 -4.80
C THR A 29 -3.08 -0.47 -3.47
N ASP A 30 -3.69 -1.41 -2.73
CA ASP A 30 -4.07 -1.14 -1.35
C ASP A 30 -2.83 -0.96 -0.45
N ASN A 31 -3.07 -0.64 0.83
CA ASN A 31 -2.01 -0.45 1.82
C ASN A 31 -1.73 -1.71 2.63
N ALA A 32 -2.05 -2.90 2.11
CA ALA A 32 -1.66 -4.14 2.77
C ALA A 32 -0.13 -4.25 2.83
N SER A 33 0.40 -4.80 3.92
CA SER A 33 1.84 -4.86 4.20
C SER A 33 2.66 -5.49 3.06
N ASN A 34 2.16 -6.56 2.44
CA ASN A 34 2.86 -7.21 1.32
C ASN A 34 2.90 -6.32 0.05
N ASN A 35 1.87 -5.51 -0.21
CA ASN A 35 1.88 -4.55 -1.31
C ASN A 35 2.85 -3.39 -1.05
N LEU A 36 2.93 -2.93 0.21
CA LEU A 36 3.92 -1.93 0.63
C LEU A 36 5.34 -2.48 0.51
N SER A 37 5.57 -3.71 0.97
CA SER A 37 6.88 -4.36 0.82
C SER A 37 7.30 -4.56 -0.65
N ALA A 38 6.35 -4.81 -1.56
CA ALA A 38 6.64 -5.03 -2.98
C ALA A 38 6.87 -3.73 -3.78
N PHE A 39 6.16 -2.66 -3.41
CA PHE A 39 6.02 -1.46 -4.27
C PHE A 39 6.17 -0.14 -3.49
N GLY A 40 6.58 -0.20 -2.23
CA GLY A 40 6.67 0.96 -1.33
C GLY A 40 7.77 1.95 -1.71
N GLU A 41 8.78 1.52 -2.45
CA GLU A 41 9.83 2.42 -2.96
C GLU A 41 9.37 3.28 -4.16
N LEU A 42 8.22 2.97 -4.75
CA LEU A 42 7.68 3.67 -5.93
C LEU A 42 6.85 4.91 -5.54
N VAL A 43 7.16 5.56 -4.43
CA VAL A 43 6.35 6.66 -3.87
C VAL A 43 6.55 7.98 -4.62
N ILE A 44 5.52 8.84 -4.61
CA ILE A 44 5.60 10.19 -5.15
C ILE A 44 6.61 11.02 -4.34
N PRO A 45 7.64 11.61 -4.98
CA PRO A 45 8.52 12.57 -4.32
C PRO A 45 7.74 13.71 -3.64
N GLY A 46 7.96 13.94 -2.34
CA GLY A 46 7.29 14.96 -1.53
C GLY A 46 6.02 14.50 -0.79
N PHE A 47 5.62 13.24 -0.93
CA PHE A 47 4.50 12.63 -0.20
C PHE A 47 4.91 11.44 0.68
N GLU A 48 6.21 11.21 0.89
CA GLU A 48 6.79 10.06 1.59
C GLU A 48 6.15 9.85 2.97
N SER A 49 5.94 10.95 3.70
CA SER A 49 5.29 10.94 5.03
C SER A 49 3.86 10.39 5.06
N TYR A 50 3.13 10.40 3.95
CA TYR A 50 1.78 9.80 3.86
C TYR A 50 1.82 8.28 3.72
N PHE A 51 2.99 7.72 3.42
CA PHE A 51 3.19 6.29 3.15
C PHE A 51 3.97 5.58 4.26
N ILE A 52 4.56 6.31 5.20
CA ILE A 52 5.19 5.79 6.41
C ILE A 52 4.07 5.43 7.41
N THR A 53 4.00 4.17 7.84
CA THR A 53 3.08 3.77 8.91
C THR A 53 3.72 4.04 10.28
N GLU A 54 2.92 4.15 11.35
CA GLU A 54 3.45 4.40 12.70
C GLU A 54 4.46 3.33 13.16
N ASP A 55 4.39 2.12 12.59
CA ASP A 55 5.33 1.01 12.83
C ASP A 55 6.70 1.22 12.15
N ASP A 56 6.78 2.01 11.08
CA ASP A 56 8.01 2.23 10.29
C ASP A 56 8.91 3.33 10.91
N ILE A 57 8.40 4.11 11.86
CA ILE A 57 9.10 5.25 12.49
C ILE A 57 10.21 4.76 13.45
N ALA A 58 10.24 3.47 13.80
CA ALA A 58 11.21 2.91 14.74
C ALA A 58 12.59 2.59 14.13
N GLU A 59 12.77 2.58 12.81
CA GLU A 59 13.99 2.07 12.16
C GLU A 59 14.75 3.07 11.25
N SER A 60 14.35 4.34 11.20
CA SER A 60 15.03 5.30 10.32
C SER A 60 16.17 6.04 11.05
N ASP A 61 17.31 5.38 11.17
CA ASP A 61 18.60 6.02 11.43
C ASP A 61 19.57 5.69 10.27
N ASN A 62 19.84 6.71 9.46
CA ASN A 62 21.02 6.87 8.59
C ASN A 62 21.09 6.09 7.25
N ASP A 63 21.01 6.79 6.11
CA ASP A 63 22.16 7.10 5.24
C ASP A 63 21.72 7.76 3.91
N GLU A 64 22.33 8.91 3.60
CA GLU A 64 22.24 9.64 2.33
C GLU A 64 22.94 8.85 1.21
N VAL A 65 22.27 8.65 0.06
CA VAL A 65 22.93 8.26 -1.19
C VAL A 65 22.36 9.08 -2.35
N GLU A 66 23.23 9.88 -2.97
CA GLU A 66 22.97 10.74 -4.13
C GLU A 66 22.67 9.96 -5.43
N ASN A 67 21.63 10.46 -6.12
CA ASN A 67 21.38 10.54 -7.57
C ASN A 67 22.32 9.83 -8.55
N GLU A 68 21.79 8.80 -9.22
CA GLU A 68 22.08 8.43 -10.62
C GLU A 68 20.89 7.54 -11.10
N LEU A 69 19.97 8.07 -11.92
CA LEU A 69 19.22 7.38 -13.02
C LEU A 69 17.99 8.18 -13.48
N ASP A 70 18.25 9.27 -14.18
CA ASP A 70 17.30 9.93 -15.07
C ASP A 70 16.94 8.99 -16.26
N LYS A 71 15.64 8.83 -16.57
CA LYS A 71 14.97 8.12 -17.72
C LYS A 71 14.11 6.88 -17.48
N ARG A 72 13.64 6.59 -16.26
CA ARG A 72 12.33 5.93 -16.13
C ARG A 72 11.35 7.03 -15.76
N GLU A 73 10.40 7.35 -16.63
CA GLU A 73 9.22 8.13 -16.20
C GLU A 73 8.73 7.46 -14.91
N GLU A 74 8.87 8.17 -13.79
CA GLU A 74 8.87 7.61 -12.44
C GLU A 74 7.59 6.79 -12.26
N LEU A 75 7.73 5.47 -12.27
CA LEU A 75 6.61 4.58 -12.02
C LEU A 75 6.16 4.85 -10.59
N ILE A 76 5.02 5.51 -10.45
CA ILE A 76 4.49 5.92 -9.17
C ILE A 76 3.46 4.91 -8.68
N ARG A 77 3.56 4.52 -7.41
CA ARG A 77 2.52 3.84 -6.66
C ARG A 77 1.59 4.88 -6.03
N LEU A 78 0.30 4.70 -6.25
CA LEU A 78 -0.76 5.36 -5.50
C LEU A 78 -1.51 4.38 -4.60
N PRO A 79 -2.00 4.85 -3.44
CA PRO A 79 -2.87 4.06 -2.60
C PRO A 79 -4.26 3.96 -3.24
N SER A 80 -4.89 2.79 -3.11
CA SER A 80 -6.25 2.57 -3.57
C SER A 80 -7.24 3.40 -2.75
N PHE A 81 -7.93 4.33 -3.41
CA PHE A 81 -8.96 5.17 -2.79
C PHE A 81 -10.05 4.34 -2.07
N ILE A 82 -10.46 3.22 -2.65
CA ILE A 82 -11.47 2.34 -2.06
C ILE A 82 -10.97 1.74 -0.74
N HIS A 83 -9.70 1.31 -0.71
CA HIS A 83 -9.11 0.78 0.50
C HIS A 83 -8.97 1.86 1.58
N THR A 84 -8.50 3.06 1.21
CA THR A 84 -8.44 4.21 2.12
C THR A 84 -9.82 4.55 2.69
N LEU A 85 -10.86 4.59 1.85
CA LEU A 85 -12.23 4.87 2.31
C LEU A 85 -12.73 3.78 3.28
N GLN A 86 -12.44 2.51 2.99
CA GLN A 86 -12.77 1.41 3.88
C GLN A 86 -12.10 1.57 5.25
N LEU A 87 -10.81 1.95 5.28
CA LEU A 87 -10.08 2.19 6.54
C LEU A 87 -10.69 3.35 7.33
N VAL A 88 -10.95 4.49 6.67
CA VAL A 88 -11.57 5.66 7.32
C VAL A 88 -12.92 5.31 7.95
N VAL A 89 -13.78 4.57 7.23
CA VAL A 89 -15.08 4.13 7.74
C VAL A 89 -14.90 3.18 8.93
N LYS A 90 -14.00 2.20 8.81
CA LYS A 90 -13.70 1.24 9.89
C LYS A 90 -13.24 1.98 11.15
N ASP A 91 -12.25 2.86 11.03
CA ASP A 91 -11.64 3.54 12.17
C ASP A 91 -12.60 4.55 12.79
N GLY A 92 -13.43 5.21 11.98
CA GLY A 92 -14.53 6.05 12.47
C GLY A 92 -15.56 5.26 13.28
N LEU A 93 -15.93 4.06 12.83
CA LEU A 93 -16.83 3.17 13.58
C LEU A 93 -16.17 2.69 14.89
N ASP A 94 -14.93 2.22 14.82
CA ASP A 94 -14.17 1.73 15.98
C ASP A 94 -13.98 2.82 17.05
N GLY A 95 -13.70 4.06 16.61
CA GLY A 95 -13.51 5.24 17.46
C GLY A 95 -14.80 5.85 18.03
N SER A 96 -15.95 5.68 17.36
CA SER A 96 -17.23 6.25 17.82
C SER A 96 -17.72 5.70 19.16
N GLY A 97 -17.28 4.48 19.55
CA GLY A 97 -17.62 3.80 20.80
C GLY A 97 -19.09 3.35 20.92
N CYS A 98 -20.05 4.18 20.52
CA CYS A 98 -21.48 3.96 20.62
C CYS A 98 -22.00 2.85 19.69
N THR A 99 -21.33 2.62 18.55
CA THR A 99 -21.70 1.58 17.57
C THR A 99 -21.15 0.20 17.94
N ARG A 100 -20.17 0.13 18.83
CA ARG A 100 -19.41 -1.10 19.16
C ARG A 100 -20.30 -2.25 19.64
N SER A 101 -21.25 -1.96 20.54
CA SER A 101 -22.15 -2.99 21.08
C SER A 101 -23.11 -3.54 20.02
N ALA A 102 -23.65 -2.66 19.15
CA ALA A 102 -24.51 -3.08 18.06
C ALA A 102 -23.76 -3.93 17.03
N MET A 103 -22.55 -3.49 16.62
CA MET A 103 -21.65 -4.21 15.74
C MET A 103 -21.29 -5.60 16.27
N ALA A 104 -20.99 -5.72 17.56
CA ALA A 104 -20.69 -7.00 18.21
C ALA A 104 -21.85 -8.00 18.10
N LYS A 105 -23.09 -7.55 18.38
CA LYS A 105 -24.29 -8.38 18.27
C LYS A 105 -24.56 -8.82 16.83
N VAL A 106 -24.44 -7.90 15.87
CA VAL A 106 -24.61 -8.21 14.45
C VAL A 106 -23.55 -9.22 13.99
N THR A 107 -22.30 -9.05 14.41
CA THR A 107 -21.21 -9.98 14.10
C THR A 107 -21.47 -11.37 14.66
N GLU A 108 -22.04 -11.48 15.86
CA GLU A 108 -22.41 -12.76 16.47
C GLU A 108 -23.55 -13.45 15.70
N ILE A 109 -24.56 -12.69 15.26
CA ILE A 109 -25.64 -13.21 14.40
C ILE A 109 -25.10 -13.66 13.05
N ALA A 110 -24.18 -12.90 12.44
CA ALA A 110 -23.63 -13.17 11.13
C ALA A 110 -22.60 -14.33 11.10
N LYS A 111 -22.19 -14.83 12.27
CA LYS A 111 -21.32 -16.02 12.40
C LYS A 111 -22.11 -17.34 12.33
N LEU A 112 -23.44 -17.30 12.27
CA LEU A 112 -24.31 -18.43 11.91
C LEU A 112 -24.09 -18.83 10.44
#